data_AF-A0A929L9G6-F1
#
_entry.id   AF-A0A929L9G6-F1
#
_cell.length_a   1.000
_cell.length_b   1.000
_cell.length_c   1.000
_cell.angle_alpha   90.00
_cell.angle_beta   90.00
_cell.angle_gamma   90.00
#
_symmetry.space_group_name_H-M   'P 1'
#
loop_
_entity.id
_entity.type
_entity.pdbx_description
1 polymer ?
#
loop_
_entity_poly.entity_id
_entity_poly.type
_entity_poly.pdbx_seq_one_letter_code
_entity_poly.pdbx_strand_id
1 'polypeptide(L)'
;MNKTDKIKAIQKTILEAEKRPGDEIILHDLLEKTGDIKRNYQHYLTTGDLDIELQQIPDADYELCTALLTAILREGYRSMFDNTIRQRAKAGEIRALLERMVETLQNSES
;
A
#
# COMPACT_ATOMS: atom_id res chain seq x y z
N MET A 1 4.42 -8.36 -14.62
CA MET A 1 3.22 -9.12 -14.21
C MET A 1 2.00 -8.51 -14.90
N ASN A 2 1.06 -9.31 -15.42
CA ASN A 2 -0.15 -8.75 -16.06
C ASN A 2 -1.13 -8.21 -14.98
N LYS A 3 -2.12 -7.42 -15.41
CA LYS A 3 -3.14 -6.80 -14.54
C LYS A 3 -3.87 -7.84 -13.67
N THR A 4 -4.28 -8.96 -14.24
CA THR A 4 -5.01 -10.02 -13.54
C THR A 4 -4.16 -10.68 -12.45
N ASP A 5 -2.89 -10.92 -12.71
CA ASP A 5 -1.95 -11.48 -11.74
C ASP A 5 -1.65 -10.47 -10.62
N LYS A 6 -1.54 -9.18 -10.93
CA LYS A 6 -1.44 -8.10 -9.92
C LYS A 6 -2.66 -8.09 -9.00
N ILE A 7 -3.87 -8.10 -9.55
CA ILE A 7 -5.11 -8.14 -8.76
C ILE A 7 -5.14 -9.35 -7.84
N LYS A 8 -4.83 -10.55 -8.34
CA LYS A 8 -4.78 -11.77 -7.52
C LYS A 8 -3.75 -11.69 -6.40
N ALA A 9 -2.57 -11.12 -6.67
CA ALA A 9 -1.53 -10.94 -5.67
C ALA A 9 -2.00 -9.98 -4.55
N ILE A 10 -2.60 -8.84 -4.91
CA ILE A 10 -3.11 -7.86 -3.95
C ILE A 10 -4.25 -8.46 -3.12
N GLN A 11 -5.21 -9.14 -3.75
CA GLN A 11 -6.31 -9.83 -3.05
C GLN A 11 -5.79 -10.89 -2.07
N LYS A 12 -4.78 -11.67 -2.46
CA LYS A 12 -4.13 -12.63 -1.57
C LYS A 12 -3.48 -11.92 -0.38
N THR A 13 -2.81 -10.79 -0.61
CA THR A 13 -2.19 -9.99 0.46
C THR A 13 -3.23 -9.43 1.42
N ILE A 14 -4.40 -9.00 0.95
CA ILE A 14 -5.51 -8.57 1.83
C ILE A 14 -5.89 -9.71 2.79
N LEU A 15 -6.11 -10.92 2.29
CA LEU A 15 -6.46 -12.09 3.12
C LEU A 15 -5.37 -12.45 4.14
N GLU A 16 -4.11 -12.31 3.77
CA GLU A 16 -2.98 -12.58 4.68
C GLU A 16 -2.79 -11.46 5.72
N ALA A 17 -3.01 -10.20 5.31
CA ALA A 17 -2.99 -9.05 6.20
C ALA A 17 -4.12 -9.08 7.24
N GLU A 18 -5.28 -9.69 6.94
CA GLU A 18 -6.33 -9.94 7.93
C GLU A 18 -5.88 -10.92 9.03
N LYS A 19 -5.08 -11.93 8.68
CA LYS A 19 -4.53 -12.89 9.64
C LYS A 19 -3.37 -12.31 10.44
N ARG A 20 -2.56 -11.46 9.80
CA ARG A 20 -1.34 -10.86 10.36
C ARG A 20 -1.32 -9.36 10.08
N PRO A 21 -2.08 -8.55 10.84
CA PRO A 21 -2.18 -7.12 10.60
C PRO A 21 -0.82 -6.45 10.84
N GLY A 22 -0.38 -5.70 9.83
CA GLY A 22 0.88 -4.97 9.83
C GLY A 22 2.13 -5.83 9.67
N ASP A 23 2.01 -7.02 9.08
CA ASP A 23 3.16 -7.82 8.67
C ASP A 23 3.86 -7.16 7.46
N GLU A 24 4.94 -6.44 7.75
CA GLU A 24 5.73 -5.67 6.79
C GLU A 24 6.29 -6.55 5.68
N ILE A 25 6.62 -7.81 5.99
CA ILE A 25 7.21 -8.75 5.03
C ILE A 25 6.20 -9.03 3.92
N ILE A 26 4.92 -9.20 4.26
CA ILE A 26 3.86 -9.50 3.29
C ILE A 26 3.62 -8.30 2.35
N LEU A 27 3.63 -7.09 2.90
CA LEU A 27 3.46 -5.86 2.12
C LEU A 27 4.68 -5.57 1.24
N HIS A 28 5.89 -5.79 1.75
CA HIS A 28 7.12 -5.65 0.97
C HIS A 28 7.18 -6.68 -0.18
N ASP A 29 6.88 -7.95 0.11
CA ASP A 29 6.84 -9.04 -0.88
C ASP A 29 5.80 -8.75 -1.98
N LEU A 30 4.64 -8.17 -1.63
CA LEU A 30 3.67 -7.70 -2.63
C LEU A 30 4.28 -6.68 -3.59
N LEU A 31 4.92 -5.63 -3.06
CA LEU A 31 5.54 -4.59 -3.89
C LEU A 31 6.71 -5.14 -4.73
N GLU A 32 7.47 -6.08 -4.19
CA GLU A 32 8.57 -6.75 -4.91
C GLU A 32 8.03 -7.61 -6.08
N LYS A 33 7.01 -8.43 -5.82
CA LYS A 33 6.35 -9.28 -6.83
C LYS A 33 5.68 -8.48 -7.94
N THR A 34 5.05 -7.37 -7.58
CA THR A 34 4.37 -6.48 -8.53
C THR A 34 5.36 -5.59 -9.29
N GLY A 35 6.58 -5.44 -8.77
CA GLY A 35 7.63 -4.56 -9.31
C GLY A 35 7.39 -3.08 -9.00
N ASP A 36 6.52 -2.78 -8.04
CA ASP A 36 6.00 -1.43 -7.79
C ASP A 36 6.63 -0.78 -6.55
N ILE A 37 7.83 -1.21 -6.11
CA ILE A 37 8.56 -0.52 -5.04
C ILE A 37 8.97 0.89 -5.51
N LYS A 38 8.26 1.92 -5.03
CA LYS A 38 8.52 3.32 -5.37
C LYS A 38 9.59 3.91 -4.46
N ARG A 39 10.87 3.69 -4.78
CA ARG A 39 12.00 4.27 -4.00
C ARG A 39 11.97 5.81 -3.95
N ASN A 40 11.37 6.43 -4.96
CA ASN A 40 11.14 7.87 -5.07
C ASN A 40 9.72 8.28 -4.63
N TYR A 41 9.10 7.56 -3.69
CA TYR A 41 7.72 7.83 -3.22
C TYR A 41 7.50 9.28 -2.80
N GLN A 42 8.52 9.97 -2.29
CA GLN A 42 8.46 11.39 -1.90
C GLN A 42 8.05 12.32 -3.05
N HIS A 43 8.25 11.93 -4.32
CA HIS A 43 7.82 12.71 -5.48
C HIS A 43 6.33 12.58 -5.78
N TYR A 44 5.69 11.54 -5.23
CA TYR A 44 4.25 11.29 -5.39
C TYR A 44 3.44 11.94 -4.26
N LEU A 45 4.08 12.25 -3.12
CA LEU A 45 3.44 12.93 -2.00
C LEU A 45 3.39 14.44 -2.27
N THR A 46 2.24 15.06 -2.03
CA THR A 46 2.05 16.50 -2.24
C THR A 46 2.52 17.30 -1.03
N THR A 47 2.15 16.82 0.16
CA THR A 47 2.38 17.47 1.46
C THR A 47 3.58 16.87 2.20
N GLY A 48 3.92 15.61 1.88
CA GLY A 48 4.96 14.86 2.58
C GLY A 48 4.54 14.37 3.98
N ASP A 49 3.30 14.64 4.39
CA ASP A 49 2.71 14.15 5.64
C ASP A 49 1.82 12.95 5.34
N LEU A 50 2.26 11.75 5.75
CA LEU A 50 1.58 10.51 5.43
C LEU A 50 0.12 10.48 5.92
N ASP A 51 -0.19 11.09 7.06
CA ASP A 51 -1.57 11.09 7.59
C ASP A 51 -2.52 11.91 6.72
N ILE A 52 -2.03 12.98 6.08
CA ILE A 52 -2.82 13.79 5.13
C ILE A 52 -2.98 13.03 3.81
N GLU A 53 -1.90 12.40 3.32
CA GLU A 53 -1.92 11.70 2.04
C GLU A 53 -2.82 10.45 2.08
N LEU A 54 -2.88 9.75 3.22
CA LEU A 54 -3.77 8.60 3.39
C LEU A 54 -5.26 8.99 3.37
N GLN A 55 -5.61 10.24 3.65
CA GLN A 55 -6.99 10.72 3.46
C GLN A 55 -7.39 10.78 1.98
N GLN A 56 -6.42 10.81 1.05
CA GLN A 56 -6.67 10.83 -0.39
C GLN A 56 -6.81 9.45 -1.03
N ILE A 57 -6.72 8.35 -0.25
CA ILE A 57 -6.91 6.98 -0.76
C ILE A 57 -8.18 6.83 -1.65
N PRO A 58 -9.35 7.41 -1.32
CA PRO A 58 -10.55 7.25 -2.16
C PRO A 58 -10.37 7.74 -3.61
N ASP A 59 -9.53 8.73 -3.83
CA ASP A 59 -9.27 9.34 -5.14
C ASP A 59 -7.90 8.93 -5.72
N ALA A 60 -7.07 8.23 -4.95
CA ALA A 60 -5.73 7.85 -5.35
C ALA A 60 -5.72 6.92 -6.57
N ASP A 61 -4.79 7.16 -7.48
CA ASP A 61 -4.48 6.24 -8.58
C ASP A 61 -3.58 5.08 -8.09
N TYR A 62 -3.35 4.12 -8.99
CA TYR A 62 -2.53 2.95 -8.66
C TYR A 62 -1.10 3.34 -8.26
N GLU A 63 -0.51 4.35 -8.91
CA GLU A 63 0.87 4.75 -8.64
C GLU A 63 0.99 5.42 -7.27
N LEU A 64 0.07 6.31 -6.92
CA LEU A 64 -0.01 6.93 -5.61
C LEU A 64 -0.24 5.88 -4.52
N CYS A 65 -1.11 4.89 -4.74
CA CYS A 65 -1.29 3.79 -3.79
C CYS A 65 0.03 3.02 -3.55
N THR A 66 0.78 2.69 -4.60
CA THR A 66 2.08 2.00 -4.46
C THR A 66 3.13 2.87 -3.76
N ALA A 67 3.10 4.19 -4.00
CA ALA A 67 3.97 5.14 -3.32
C ALA A 67 3.64 5.25 -1.83
N LEU A 68 2.36 5.36 -1.47
CA LEU A 68 1.90 5.39 -0.08
C LEU A 68 2.23 4.10 0.66
N LEU A 69 2.06 2.94 0.04
CA LEU A 69 2.45 1.67 0.65
C LEU A 69 3.97 1.59 0.89
N THR A 70 4.76 2.08 -0.07
CA THR A 70 6.21 2.18 0.08
C THR A 70 6.60 3.17 1.19
N ALA A 71 5.88 4.29 1.32
CA ALA A 71 6.08 5.29 2.37
C ALA A 71 5.80 4.68 3.76
N ILE A 72 4.67 3.99 3.93
CA ILE A 72 4.30 3.28 5.18
C ILE A 72 5.43 2.34 5.62
N LEU A 73 5.96 1.52 4.70
CA LEU A 73 7.06 0.58 4.99
C LEU A 73 8.36 1.29 5.37
N ARG A 74 8.70 2.38 4.66
CA ARG A 74 9.92 3.15 4.92
C ARG A 74 9.86 3.92 6.24
N GLU A 75 8.73 4.53 6.55
CA GLU A 75 8.52 5.25 7.80
C GLU A 75 8.38 4.33 8.99
N GLY A 76 7.76 3.16 8.82
CA GLY A 76 7.72 2.12 9.85
C GLY A 76 9.11 1.59 10.16
N TYR A 77 9.95 1.32 9.14
CA TYR A 77 11.34 0.92 9.35
C TYR A 77 12.18 2.00 10.05
N ARG A 78 11.92 3.29 9.74
CA ARG A 78 12.66 4.43 10.31
C ARG A 78 12.23 4.75 11.74
N SER A 79 10.96 4.53 12.04
CA SER A 79 10.44 4.66 13.39
C SER A 79 10.80 3.40 14.17
N MET A 80 11.84 3.45 14.99
CA MET A 80 12.18 2.38 15.96
C MET A 80 11.05 2.04 16.97
N PHE A 81 9.83 2.58 16.79
CA PHE A 81 8.61 2.21 17.48
C PHE A 81 7.82 1.20 16.63
N ASP A 82 7.95 -0.07 17.04
CA ASP A 82 7.48 -1.34 16.44
C ASP A 82 5.97 -1.46 16.10
N ASN A 83 5.20 -0.37 16.08
CA ASN A 83 3.74 -0.45 16.03
C ASN A 83 3.04 0.52 15.08
N THR A 84 3.74 1.39 14.35
CA THR A 84 3.05 2.32 13.43
C THR A 84 2.31 1.56 12.33
N ILE A 85 2.97 0.62 11.65
CA ILE A 85 2.35 -0.15 10.56
C ILE A 85 1.21 -1.03 11.09
N ARG A 86 1.38 -1.66 12.26
CA ARG A 86 0.30 -2.44 12.91
C ARG A 86 -0.88 -1.58 13.30
N GLN A 87 -0.66 -0.36 13.77
CA GLN A 87 -1.73 0.59 14.09
C GLN A 87 -2.50 1.00 12.83
N ARG A 88 -1.80 1.36 11.76
CA ARG A 88 -2.40 1.68 10.45
C ARG A 88 -3.18 0.49 9.87
N ALA A 89 -2.64 -0.72 10.01
CA ALA A 89 -3.33 -1.95 9.62
C ALA A 89 -4.64 -2.15 10.40
N LYS A 90 -4.60 -1.95 11.73
CA LYS A 90 -5.79 -2.06 12.60
C LYS A 90 -6.82 -0.96 12.36
N ALA A 91 -6.36 0.24 11.98
CA ALA A 91 -7.21 1.35 11.59
C ALA A 91 -7.88 1.14 10.21
N GLY A 92 -7.45 0.13 9.46
CA GLY A 92 -7.99 -0.20 8.14
C GLY A 92 -7.36 0.58 6.99
N GLU A 93 -6.37 1.44 7.25
CA GLU A 93 -5.72 2.27 6.22
C GLU A 93 -5.00 1.42 5.16
N ILE A 94 -4.25 0.40 5.61
CA ILE A 94 -3.55 -0.52 4.70
C ILE A 94 -4.54 -1.32 3.87
N ARG A 95 -5.67 -1.72 4.45
CA ARG A 95 -6.72 -2.45 3.74
C ARG A 95 -7.37 -1.58 2.68
N ALA A 96 -7.78 -0.36 3.04
CA ALA A 96 -8.39 0.59 2.12
C ALA A 96 -7.47 0.89 0.93
N LEU A 97 -6.16 1.02 1.19
CA LEU A 97 -5.15 1.22 0.14
C LEU A 97 -5.06 0.01 -0.81
N LEU A 98 -5.00 -1.22 -0.28
CA LEU A 98 -4.95 -2.44 -1.10
C LEU A 98 -6.23 -2.65 -1.91
N GLU A 99 -7.39 -2.36 -1.32
CA GLU A 99 -8.69 -2.40 -2.01
C GLU A 99 -8.70 -1.37 -3.16
N ARG A 100 -8.20 -0.15 -2.92
CA ARG A 100 -8.07 0.87 -3.95
C ARG A 100 -7.13 0.47 -5.09
N MET A 101 -6.03 -0.23 -4.79
CA MET A 101 -5.14 -0.78 -5.82
C MET A 101 -5.88 -1.78 -6.72
N VAL A 102 -6.77 -2.59 -6.15
CA VAL A 102 -7.60 -3.51 -6.95
C VAL A 102 -8.60 -2.74 -7.80
N GLU A 103 -9.29 -1.75 -7.24
CA GLU A 103 -10.27 -0.94 -7.97
C GLU A 103 -9.63 -0.19 -9.13
N THR A 104 -8.49 0.47 -8.91
CA THR A 104 -7.76 1.22 -9.95
C THR A 104 -7.26 0.28 -11.04
N LEU A 105 -6.73 -0.89 -10.66
CA LEU A 105 -6.40 -1.92 -11.62
C LEU A 105 -7.63 -2.40 -12.36
N GLN A 106 -8.79 -2.60 -11.75
CA GLN A 106 -10.00 -3.02 -12.47
C GLN A 106 -10.52 -1.93 -13.41
N ASN A 107 -10.63 -0.69 -12.94
CA ASN A 107 -11.18 0.46 -13.65
C ASN A 107 -10.29 1.02 -14.77
N SER A 108 -9.00 0.65 -14.81
CA SER A 108 -8.10 0.98 -15.94
C SER A 108 -8.44 0.24 -17.24
N GLU A 109 -9.68 -0.25 -17.42
CA GLU A 109 -10.20 -0.64 -18.74
C GLU A 109 -10.83 0.57 -19.42
N SER A 110 -10.01 1.33 -20.14
CA SER A 110 -10.41 2.16 -21.28
C SER A 110 -9.25 2.29 -22.25
#